data_AF-A0A7X9C0M3-F1
#
_entry.id   AF-A0A7X9C0M3-F1
#
_cell.length_a   1.000
_cell.length_b   1.000
_cell.length_c   1.000
_cell.angle_alpha   90.00
_cell.angle_beta   90.00
_cell.angle_gamma   90.00
#
_symmetry.space_group_name_H-M   'P 1'
#
loop_
_entity.id
_entity.type
_entity.pdbx_description
1 polymer ?
#
loop_
_entity_poly.entity_id
_entity_poly.type
_entity_poly.pdbx_seq_one_letter_code
_entity_poly.pdbx_strand_id
1 'polypeptide(L)'
;MDPNNPNLSLSANISSTANVSPTANISSTSKLSSNCIIQENATIGENVILGIGCIIEEGANIGSGTILGHYVTVGTGATIGANCQVANHVTIGSQANIGSNTQIGPNTTIYPQVQLGEEGFIGSNSSIGRLPKAAPTSTVKKRPDLPPLKMAQGYTIGCSVVLYSGTTYGEKVFLGDGAMVRERCKIGKNVVIGSGVAVENDTTIGAYTKIQTGSYITAYMNIEERVFIAPMVTTTNDNFMGRTEKRFKYIKGATIRKGARIGGGAILLPGIKIAPETFVAAGALVTKDTEEKRILKGFPAKNSGEVPEDEFLP
;
A
#
# COMPACT_ATOMS: atom_id res chain seq x y z
N MET A 1 -37.93 12.96 -23.65
CA MET A 1 -36.53 13.19 -24.08
C MET A 1 -36.24 14.64 -23.78
N ASP A 2 -35.19 14.93 -23.00
CA ASP A 2 -34.64 16.29 -22.97
C ASP A 2 -34.05 16.54 -24.37
N PRO A 3 -34.51 17.56 -25.11
CA PRO A 3 -34.00 17.84 -26.46
C PRO A 3 -32.49 18.16 -26.49
N ASN A 4 -31.85 18.42 -25.34
CA ASN A 4 -30.43 18.73 -25.24
C ASN A 4 -29.53 17.54 -24.85
N ASN A 5 -30.09 16.36 -24.56
CA ASN A 5 -29.30 15.18 -24.22
C ASN A 5 -30.04 13.86 -24.59
N PRO A 6 -29.78 13.28 -25.77
CA PRO A 6 -30.45 12.07 -26.24
C PRO A 6 -30.04 10.79 -25.48
N ASN A 7 -28.95 10.82 -24.68
CA ASN A 7 -28.45 9.69 -23.90
C ASN A 7 -28.95 9.66 -22.46
N LEU A 8 -29.61 10.73 -21.99
CA LEU A 8 -30.30 10.74 -20.70
C LEU A 8 -31.56 9.87 -20.80
N SER A 9 -31.44 8.61 -20.36
CA SER A 9 -32.59 7.73 -20.22
C SER A 9 -33.58 8.33 -19.21
N LEU A 10 -34.86 8.39 -19.59
CA LEU A 10 -35.97 9.01 -18.84
C LEU A 10 -36.23 8.43 -17.43
N SER A 11 -35.46 7.44 -16.96
CA SER A 11 -35.69 6.78 -15.66
C SER A 11 -34.57 6.93 -14.63
N ALA A 12 -33.42 7.52 -14.98
CA ALA A 12 -32.37 7.78 -13.99
C ALA A 12 -32.86 8.84 -12.98
N ASN A 13 -32.73 8.57 -11.68
CA ASN A 13 -33.15 9.49 -10.63
C ASN A 13 -32.02 10.50 -10.38
N ILE A 14 -31.97 11.52 -11.25
CA ILE A 14 -30.93 12.55 -11.27
C ILE A 14 -31.52 13.84 -10.69
N SER A 15 -30.85 14.39 -9.67
CA SER A 15 -31.20 15.69 -9.10
C SER A 15 -31.16 16.80 -10.16
N SER A 16 -32.11 17.73 -10.11
CA SER A 16 -32.19 18.88 -11.03
C SER A 16 -30.98 19.82 -10.98
N THR A 17 -30.19 19.76 -9.90
CA THR A 17 -28.97 20.53 -9.73
C THR A 17 -27.70 19.79 -10.15
N ALA A 18 -27.79 18.55 -10.63
CA ALA A 18 -26.65 17.85 -11.19
C ALA A 18 -26.31 18.41 -12.58
N ASN A 19 -25.02 18.60 -12.84
CA ASN A 19 -24.52 19.01 -14.15
C ASN A 19 -23.98 17.77 -14.88
N VAL A 20 -24.66 17.35 -15.93
CA VAL A 20 -24.36 16.11 -16.67
C VAL A 20 -24.07 16.43 -18.13
N SER A 21 -22.90 16.03 -18.60
CA SER A 21 -22.52 16.15 -20.01
C SER A 21 -23.47 15.35 -20.93
N PRO A 22 -23.84 15.87 -22.12
CA PRO A 22 -24.60 15.15 -23.15
C PRO A 22 -23.96 13.84 -23.63
N THR A 23 -22.64 13.70 -23.50
CA THR A 23 -21.89 12.52 -23.93
C THR A 23 -21.62 11.53 -22.80
N ALA A 24 -22.06 11.82 -21.58
CA ALA A 24 -21.99 10.87 -20.47
C ALA A 24 -22.99 9.71 -20.68
N ASN A 25 -22.57 8.49 -20.38
CA ASN A 25 -23.41 7.30 -20.44
C ASN A 25 -23.83 6.88 -19.03
N ILE A 26 -25.11 7.05 -18.70
CA ILE A 26 -25.63 6.81 -17.35
C ILE A 26 -26.77 5.80 -17.41
N SER A 27 -26.61 4.71 -16.67
CA SER A 27 -27.68 3.72 -16.54
C SER A 27 -28.95 4.34 -15.95
N SER A 28 -30.07 3.88 -16.50
CA SER A 28 -31.42 4.32 -16.18
C SER A 28 -31.89 3.91 -14.78
N THR A 29 -31.12 3.05 -14.09
CA THR A 29 -31.39 2.57 -12.73
C THR A 29 -30.58 3.29 -11.66
N SER A 30 -29.65 4.17 -12.07
CA SER A 30 -28.71 4.84 -11.17
C SER A 30 -29.28 6.13 -10.60
N LYS A 31 -28.75 6.52 -9.44
CA LYS A 31 -29.23 7.65 -8.64
C LYS A 31 -28.11 8.65 -8.44
N LEU A 32 -28.34 9.89 -8.87
CA LEU A 32 -27.37 10.98 -8.76
C LEU A 32 -27.95 12.08 -7.86
N SER A 33 -27.31 12.30 -6.73
CA SER A 33 -27.69 13.35 -5.78
C SER A 33 -27.38 14.75 -6.31
N SER A 34 -27.76 15.77 -5.53
CA SER A 34 -27.57 17.17 -5.89
C SER A 34 -26.11 17.55 -6.12
N ASN A 35 -25.90 18.46 -7.06
CA ASN A 35 -24.62 19.10 -7.36
C ASN A 35 -23.52 18.14 -7.84
N CYS A 36 -23.88 16.93 -8.30
CA CYS A 36 -22.92 16.08 -8.99
C CYS A 36 -22.49 16.70 -10.33
N ILE A 37 -21.25 16.50 -10.71
CA ILE A 37 -20.69 16.91 -12.01
C ILE A 37 -20.23 15.66 -12.75
N ILE A 38 -20.85 15.36 -13.89
CA ILE A 38 -20.50 14.22 -14.74
C ILE A 38 -19.98 14.76 -16.07
N GLN A 39 -18.69 14.54 -16.34
CA GLN A 39 -18.02 15.03 -17.54
C GLN A 39 -18.21 14.11 -18.75
N GLU A 40 -17.64 14.53 -19.88
CA GLU A 40 -17.77 13.86 -21.17
C GLU A 40 -17.30 12.41 -21.13
N ASN A 41 -18.01 11.53 -21.84
CA ASN A 41 -17.67 10.11 -21.99
C ASN A 41 -17.56 9.30 -20.68
N ALA A 42 -17.91 9.88 -19.53
CA ALA A 42 -17.97 9.15 -18.28
C ALA A 42 -19.09 8.09 -18.35
N THR A 43 -18.83 6.90 -17.80
CA THR A 43 -19.79 5.79 -17.76
C THR A 43 -20.19 5.46 -16.33
N ILE A 44 -21.50 5.43 -16.07
CA ILE A 44 -22.09 5.04 -14.79
C ILE A 44 -22.95 3.80 -15.01
N GLY A 45 -22.50 2.67 -14.44
CA GLY A 45 -23.17 1.37 -14.51
C GLY A 45 -24.53 1.33 -13.81
N GLU A 46 -25.16 0.15 -13.80
CA GLU A 46 -26.49 -0.06 -13.21
C GLU A 46 -26.48 0.05 -11.69
N ASN A 47 -27.57 0.54 -11.11
CA ASN A 47 -27.76 0.61 -9.66
C ASN A 47 -26.62 1.34 -8.92
N VAL A 48 -25.94 2.28 -9.58
CA VAL A 48 -24.92 3.12 -8.95
C VAL A 48 -25.60 4.24 -8.17
N ILE A 49 -25.05 4.57 -7.01
CA ILE A 49 -25.52 5.68 -6.17
C ILE A 49 -24.38 6.68 -6.01
N LEU A 50 -24.59 7.92 -6.46
CA LEU A 50 -23.69 9.03 -6.21
C LEU A 50 -24.25 9.97 -5.14
N GLY A 51 -23.48 10.17 -4.07
CA GLY A 51 -23.76 11.16 -3.05
C GLY A 51 -23.62 12.59 -3.57
N ILE A 52 -24.09 13.55 -2.77
CA ILE A 52 -24.00 14.99 -3.07
C ILE A 52 -22.59 15.40 -3.48
N GLY A 53 -22.49 16.19 -4.56
CA GLY A 53 -21.25 16.85 -4.94
C GLY A 53 -20.16 15.92 -5.49
N CYS A 54 -20.50 14.71 -5.92
CA CYS A 54 -19.54 13.84 -6.62
C CYS A 54 -19.09 14.48 -7.94
N ILE A 55 -17.81 14.31 -8.27
CA ILE A 55 -17.23 14.73 -9.54
C ILE A 55 -16.72 13.48 -10.25
N ILE A 56 -17.29 13.19 -11.42
CA ILE A 56 -16.86 12.09 -12.29
C ILE A 56 -16.26 12.72 -13.55
N GLU A 57 -14.95 12.67 -13.65
CA GLU A 57 -14.19 13.31 -14.73
C GLU A 57 -14.28 12.54 -16.05
N GLU A 58 -13.76 13.16 -17.12
CA GLU A 58 -13.84 12.66 -18.49
C GLU A 58 -13.40 11.18 -18.60
N GLY A 59 -14.24 10.37 -19.24
CA GLY A 59 -13.96 8.96 -19.50
C GLY A 59 -13.84 8.05 -18.27
N ALA A 60 -14.15 8.53 -17.06
CA ALA A 60 -14.15 7.70 -15.87
C ALA A 60 -15.30 6.67 -15.89
N ASN A 61 -15.06 5.49 -15.33
CA ASN A 61 -15.98 4.35 -15.38
C ASN A 61 -16.32 3.86 -13.97
N ILE A 62 -17.61 3.84 -13.64
CA ILE A 62 -18.13 3.37 -12.35
C ILE A 62 -18.94 2.10 -12.58
N GLY A 63 -18.46 0.97 -12.04
CA GLY A 63 -19.10 -0.34 -12.18
C GLY A 63 -20.45 -0.43 -11.45
N SER A 64 -21.29 -1.36 -11.89
CA SER A 64 -22.64 -1.54 -11.37
C SER A 64 -22.66 -1.84 -9.86
N GLY A 65 -23.71 -1.38 -9.17
CA GLY A 65 -23.92 -1.58 -7.73
C GLY A 65 -22.96 -0.79 -6.83
N THR A 66 -22.07 0.02 -7.39
CA THR A 66 -21.13 0.84 -6.62
C THR A 66 -21.81 2.04 -5.99
N ILE A 67 -21.42 2.35 -4.76
CA ILE A 67 -21.91 3.49 -3.99
C ILE A 67 -20.74 4.44 -3.74
N LEU A 68 -20.87 5.68 -4.20
CA LEU A 68 -19.98 6.79 -3.84
C LEU A 68 -20.68 7.69 -2.82
N GLY A 69 -20.00 7.94 -1.71
CA GLY A 69 -20.41 8.91 -0.70
C GLY A 69 -20.35 10.35 -1.21
N HIS A 70 -20.46 11.32 -0.30
CA HIS A 70 -20.45 12.73 -0.65
C HIS A 70 -19.07 13.22 -1.05
N TYR A 71 -19.02 14.12 -2.03
CA TYR A 71 -17.81 14.82 -2.44
C TYR A 71 -16.66 13.87 -2.85
N VAL A 72 -17.01 12.73 -3.44
CA VAL A 72 -16.05 11.82 -4.06
C VAL A 72 -15.65 12.36 -5.43
N THR A 73 -14.35 12.40 -5.71
CA THR A 73 -13.81 12.76 -7.02
C THR A 73 -13.21 11.52 -7.68
N VAL A 74 -13.64 11.24 -8.91
CA VAL A 74 -13.11 10.16 -9.75
C VAL A 74 -12.47 10.79 -10.98
N GLY A 75 -11.14 10.68 -11.06
CA GLY A 75 -10.32 11.38 -12.03
C GLY A 75 -10.41 10.83 -13.45
N THR A 76 -9.92 11.59 -14.43
CA THR A 76 -9.98 11.26 -15.86
C THR A 76 -9.55 9.82 -16.16
N GLY A 77 -10.42 9.08 -16.84
CA GLY A 77 -10.17 7.70 -17.26
C GLY A 77 -9.97 6.69 -16.12
N ALA A 78 -10.26 7.06 -14.87
CA ALA A 78 -10.19 6.12 -13.76
C ALA A 78 -11.35 5.13 -13.79
N THR A 79 -11.12 3.93 -13.27
CA THR A 79 -12.11 2.85 -13.23
C THR A 79 -12.31 2.39 -11.79
N ILE A 80 -13.58 2.30 -11.40
CA ILE A 80 -14.01 1.64 -10.17
C ILE A 80 -14.84 0.41 -10.58
N GLY A 81 -14.47 -0.75 -10.08
CA GLY A 81 -15.19 -2.01 -10.31
C GLY A 81 -16.60 -2.02 -9.76
N ALA A 82 -17.27 -3.17 -9.89
CA ALA A 82 -18.63 -3.35 -9.41
C ALA A 82 -18.68 -3.51 -7.88
N ASN A 83 -19.83 -3.19 -7.28
CA ASN A 83 -20.12 -3.40 -5.86
C ASN A 83 -19.11 -2.78 -4.89
N CYS A 84 -18.48 -1.66 -5.29
CA CYS A 84 -17.56 -0.93 -4.43
C CYS A 84 -18.32 0.01 -3.49
N GLN A 85 -17.74 0.28 -2.33
CA GLN A 85 -18.24 1.26 -1.37
C GLN A 85 -17.15 2.29 -1.12
N VAL A 86 -17.36 3.51 -1.61
CA VAL A 86 -16.39 4.60 -1.51
C VAL A 86 -16.97 5.68 -0.61
N ALA A 87 -16.37 5.89 0.56
CA ALA A 87 -16.88 6.85 1.54
C ALA A 87 -16.63 8.32 1.14
N ASN A 88 -17.11 9.24 1.98
CA ASN A 88 -17.06 10.67 1.70
C ASN A 88 -15.63 11.20 1.51
N HIS A 89 -15.49 12.21 0.66
CA HIS A 89 -14.23 12.93 0.43
C HIS A 89 -13.07 12.05 -0.05
N VAL A 90 -13.36 10.90 -0.66
CA VAL A 90 -12.34 10.10 -1.33
C VAL A 90 -11.98 10.75 -2.67
N THR A 91 -10.68 10.79 -2.97
CA THR A 91 -10.18 11.20 -4.29
C THR A 91 -9.52 10.01 -4.97
N ILE A 92 -9.96 9.70 -6.19
CA ILE A 92 -9.38 8.65 -7.04
C ILE A 92 -8.75 9.36 -8.23
N GLY A 93 -7.43 9.28 -8.34
CA GLY A 93 -6.66 9.97 -9.37
C GLY A 93 -6.88 9.40 -10.77
N SER A 94 -6.47 10.17 -11.78
CA SER A 94 -6.63 9.79 -13.18
C SER A 94 -6.01 8.43 -13.51
N GLN A 95 -6.70 7.65 -14.35
CA GLN A 95 -6.30 6.32 -14.79
C GLN A 95 -6.04 5.30 -13.66
N ALA A 96 -6.45 5.60 -12.42
CA ALA A 96 -6.44 4.61 -11.36
C ALA A 96 -7.48 3.53 -11.63
N ASN A 97 -7.18 2.29 -11.26
CA ASN A 97 -8.07 1.15 -11.42
C ASN A 97 -8.28 0.48 -10.07
N ILE A 98 -9.53 0.44 -9.62
CA ILE A 98 -9.97 -0.15 -8.36
C ILE A 98 -10.81 -1.39 -8.69
N GLY A 99 -10.36 -2.57 -8.29
CA GLY A 99 -11.10 -3.81 -8.50
C GLY A 99 -12.43 -3.85 -7.75
N SER A 100 -13.32 -4.73 -8.22
CA SER A 100 -14.66 -4.92 -7.68
C SER A 100 -14.65 -5.33 -6.19
N ASN A 101 -15.78 -5.12 -5.51
CA ASN A 101 -15.98 -5.48 -4.10
C ASN A 101 -14.99 -4.78 -3.16
N THR A 102 -14.53 -3.58 -3.52
CA THR A 102 -13.57 -2.81 -2.71
C THR A 102 -14.27 -1.79 -1.82
N GLN A 103 -13.82 -1.66 -0.58
CA GLN A 103 -14.29 -0.66 0.38
C GLN A 103 -13.19 0.37 0.65
N ILE A 104 -13.52 1.66 0.57
CA ILE A 104 -12.58 2.77 0.79
C ILE A 104 -13.16 3.73 1.83
N GLY A 105 -12.45 3.89 2.95
CA GLY A 105 -12.80 4.80 4.03
C GLY A 105 -12.62 6.28 3.67
N PRO A 106 -13.23 7.20 4.45
CA PRO A 106 -13.29 8.61 4.11
C PRO A 106 -11.92 9.29 4.11
N ASN A 107 -11.84 10.39 3.36
CA ASN A 107 -10.64 11.24 3.23
C ASN A 107 -9.40 10.51 2.69
N THR A 108 -9.58 9.36 2.05
CA THR A 108 -8.50 8.60 1.43
C THR A 108 -8.22 9.12 0.03
N THR A 109 -6.94 9.22 -0.32
CA THR A 109 -6.49 9.60 -1.66
C THR A 109 -5.80 8.42 -2.34
N ILE A 110 -6.37 7.99 -3.46
CA ILE A 110 -5.73 7.08 -4.40
C ILE A 110 -5.12 7.92 -5.51
N TYR A 111 -3.80 7.85 -5.66
CA TYR A 111 -3.07 8.67 -6.64
C TYR A 111 -3.22 8.12 -8.07
N PRO A 112 -2.87 8.91 -9.10
CA PRO A 112 -3.00 8.50 -10.49
C PRO A 112 -2.33 7.16 -10.82
N GLN A 113 -2.94 6.43 -11.77
CA GLN A 113 -2.46 5.17 -12.34
C GLN A 113 -2.35 3.98 -11.37
N VAL A 114 -2.67 4.14 -10.08
CA VAL A 114 -2.68 3.06 -9.10
C VAL A 114 -3.54 1.89 -9.58
N GLN A 115 -3.05 0.66 -9.44
CA GLN A 115 -3.76 -0.57 -9.81
C GLN A 115 -4.02 -1.42 -8.56
N LEU A 116 -5.28 -1.51 -8.15
CA LEU A 116 -5.71 -2.33 -7.03
C LEU A 116 -6.60 -3.46 -7.51
N GLY A 117 -6.30 -4.68 -7.07
CA GLY A 117 -7.13 -5.86 -7.32
C GLY A 117 -8.48 -5.80 -6.59
N GLU A 118 -9.25 -6.87 -6.75
CA GLU A 118 -10.59 -7.00 -6.18
C GLU A 118 -10.56 -7.31 -4.67
N GLU A 119 -11.72 -7.22 -4.02
CA GLU A 119 -11.94 -7.61 -2.62
C GLU A 119 -11.04 -6.84 -1.64
N GLY A 120 -10.81 -5.56 -1.92
CA GLY A 120 -9.95 -4.70 -1.12
C GLY A 120 -10.65 -4.01 0.05
N PHE A 121 -9.89 -3.74 1.11
CA PHE A 121 -10.29 -2.80 2.15
C PHE A 121 -9.22 -1.72 2.33
N ILE A 122 -9.63 -0.46 2.39
CA ILE A 122 -8.77 0.70 2.69
C ILE A 122 -9.43 1.52 3.79
N GLY A 123 -8.71 1.72 4.89
CA GLY A 123 -9.11 2.57 6.00
C GLY A 123 -9.14 4.06 5.63
N SER A 124 -9.51 4.87 6.61
CA SER A 124 -9.64 6.32 6.44
C SER A 124 -8.29 7.03 6.37
N ASN A 125 -8.25 8.20 5.75
CA ASN A 125 -7.09 9.10 5.73
C ASN A 125 -5.80 8.49 5.12
N SER A 126 -5.93 7.49 4.25
CA SER A 126 -4.79 6.80 3.65
C SER A 126 -4.36 7.46 2.33
N SER A 127 -3.08 7.34 1.99
CA SER A 127 -2.45 7.89 0.78
C SER A 127 -1.81 6.77 -0.02
N ILE A 128 -2.42 6.39 -1.16
CA ILE A 128 -2.03 5.20 -1.91
C ILE A 128 -1.44 5.58 -3.27
N GLY A 129 -0.18 5.23 -3.53
CA GLY A 129 0.49 5.48 -4.80
C GLY A 129 1.11 6.86 -4.92
N ARG A 130 1.45 7.52 -3.81
CA ARG A 130 2.07 8.85 -3.87
C ARG A 130 3.48 8.77 -4.45
N LEU A 131 3.91 9.82 -5.16
CA LEU A 131 5.30 9.97 -5.57
C LEU A 131 6.16 10.49 -4.42
N PRO A 132 7.43 10.04 -4.30
CA PRO A 132 8.35 10.59 -3.32
C PRO A 132 8.73 12.03 -3.67
N LYS A 133 8.72 12.89 -2.66
CA LYS A 133 9.25 14.26 -2.76
C LYS A 133 10.54 14.34 -1.94
N ALA A 134 11.66 14.50 -2.62
CA ALA A 134 12.95 14.72 -1.96
C ALA A 134 13.01 16.13 -1.37
N ALA A 135 13.50 16.25 -0.14
CA ALA A 135 13.84 17.54 0.45
C ALA A 135 14.96 18.22 -0.36
N PRO A 136 15.02 19.56 -0.42
CA PRO A 136 16.08 20.29 -1.13
C PRO A 136 17.50 19.92 -0.65
N THR A 137 17.63 19.51 0.62
CA THR A 137 18.88 19.10 1.26
C THR A 137 19.20 17.61 1.08
N SER A 138 18.34 16.84 0.43
CA SER A 138 18.53 15.40 0.26
C SER A 138 19.62 15.10 -0.76
N THR A 139 20.56 14.24 -0.39
CA THR A 139 21.58 13.70 -1.30
C THR A 139 21.04 12.59 -2.21
N VAL A 140 19.80 12.13 -1.99
CA VAL A 140 19.17 11.07 -2.78
C VAL A 140 18.71 11.66 -4.11
N LYS A 141 19.30 11.16 -5.21
CA LYS A 141 18.94 11.59 -6.57
C LYS A 141 17.46 11.32 -6.85
N LYS A 142 16.73 12.34 -7.31
CA LYS A 142 15.37 12.17 -7.83
C LYS A 142 15.41 11.17 -8.99
N ARG A 143 14.52 10.18 -8.96
CA ARG A 143 14.21 9.36 -10.14
C ARG A 143 12.81 9.73 -10.59
N PRO A 144 12.66 10.34 -11.77
CA PRO A 144 11.39 10.96 -12.17
C PRO A 144 10.30 9.94 -12.52
N ASP A 145 10.66 8.73 -12.95
CA ASP A 145 9.70 7.77 -13.50
C ASP A 145 9.61 6.52 -12.62
N LEU A 146 8.65 6.51 -11.70
CA LEU A 146 8.25 5.29 -10.99
C LEU A 146 7.05 4.68 -11.68
N PRO A 147 7.01 3.35 -11.89
CA PRO A 147 5.78 2.71 -12.33
C PRO A 147 4.69 2.90 -11.26
N PRO A 148 3.41 2.76 -11.61
CA PRO A 148 2.34 2.86 -10.63
C PRO A 148 2.48 1.80 -9.54
N LEU A 149 1.89 2.10 -8.37
CA LEU A 149 1.66 1.08 -7.35
C LEU A 149 0.74 0.00 -7.90
N LYS A 150 1.09 -1.27 -7.66
CA LYS A 150 0.25 -2.43 -8.03
C LYS A 150 0.03 -3.33 -6.83
N MET A 151 -1.23 -3.64 -6.52
CA MET A 151 -1.60 -4.50 -5.41
C MET A 151 -2.59 -5.56 -5.89
N ALA A 152 -2.28 -6.83 -5.69
CA ALA A 152 -3.19 -7.93 -6.03
C ALA A 152 -4.38 -7.99 -5.06
N GLN A 153 -5.34 -8.89 -5.33
CA GLN A 153 -6.63 -8.97 -4.63
C GLN A 153 -6.55 -9.31 -3.12
N GLY A 154 -7.65 -9.04 -2.42
CA GLY A 154 -7.88 -9.45 -1.03
C GLY A 154 -7.06 -8.68 0.00
N TYR A 155 -6.56 -7.49 -0.36
CA TYR A 155 -5.70 -6.69 0.51
C TYR A 155 -6.48 -5.99 1.62
N THR A 156 -5.80 -5.72 2.73
CA THR A 156 -6.31 -4.88 3.81
C THR A 156 -5.30 -3.79 4.12
N ILE A 157 -5.73 -2.54 3.95
CA ILE A 157 -4.96 -1.34 4.27
C ILE A 157 -5.67 -0.64 5.43
N GLY A 158 -4.98 -0.45 6.55
CA GLY A 158 -5.48 0.27 7.72
C GLY A 158 -5.68 1.77 7.48
N CYS A 159 -5.95 2.49 8.57
CA CYS A 159 -6.10 3.94 8.56
C CYS A 159 -4.74 4.64 8.52
N SER A 160 -4.69 5.81 7.88
CA SER A 160 -3.49 6.67 7.83
C SER A 160 -2.26 5.96 7.26
N VAL A 161 -2.45 4.99 6.38
CA VAL A 161 -1.38 4.25 5.72
C VAL A 161 -0.84 5.05 4.54
N VAL A 162 0.48 5.03 4.35
CA VAL A 162 1.16 5.76 3.28
C VAL A 162 1.93 4.81 2.38
N LEU A 163 1.43 4.59 1.16
CA LEU A 163 2.06 3.73 0.16
C LEU A 163 2.55 4.54 -1.03
N TYR A 164 3.76 4.26 -1.49
CA TYR A 164 4.38 4.98 -2.60
C TYR A 164 4.22 4.22 -3.92
N SER A 165 4.22 4.97 -5.03
CA SER A 165 4.38 4.40 -6.37
C SER A 165 5.70 3.64 -6.52
N GLY A 166 5.76 2.75 -7.50
CA GLY A 166 6.92 1.91 -7.77
C GLY A 166 6.99 0.65 -6.92
N THR A 167 6.02 0.42 -6.03
CA THR A 167 5.96 -0.76 -5.17
C THR A 167 4.88 -1.74 -5.62
N THR A 168 5.18 -3.04 -5.53
CA THR A 168 4.27 -4.13 -5.86
C THR A 168 3.92 -4.96 -4.63
N TYR A 169 2.65 -5.37 -4.53
CA TYR A 169 2.11 -6.15 -3.43
C TYR A 169 1.37 -7.39 -3.95
N GLY A 170 1.67 -8.54 -3.36
CA GLY A 170 0.99 -9.80 -3.63
C GLY A 170 -0.42 -9.86 -3.02
N GLU A 171 -1.06 -11.01 -3.17
CA GLU A 171 -2.42 -11.26 -2.67
C GLU A 171 -2.46 -11.20 -1.14
N LYS A 172 -3.59 -10.76 -0.59
CA LYS A 172 -3.88 -10.84 0.85
C LYS A 172 -2.81 -10.21 1.74
N VAL A 173 -2.19 -9.12 1.26
CA VAL A 173 -1.30 -8.31 2.08
C VAL A 173 -2.12 -7.52 3.09
N PHE A 174 -1.66 -7.53 4.34
CA PHE A 174 -2.22 -6.73 5.42
C PHE A 174 -1.23 -5.63 5.81
N LEU A 175 -1.71 -4.39 5.88
CA LEU A 175 -0.99 -3.21 6.34
C LEU A 175 -1.79 -2.60 7.50
N GLY A 176 -1.22 -2.62 8.71
CA GLY A 176 -1.82 -2.02 9.90
C GLY A 176 -1.80 -0.50 9.87
N ASP A 177 -2.56 0.11 10.77
CA ASP A 177 -2.72 1.56 10.83
C ASP A 177 -1.38 2.31 10.93
N GLY A 178 -1.24 3.39 10.18
CA GLY A 178 -0.04 4.22 10.17
C GLY A 178 1.20 3.54 9.57
N ALA A 179 1.08 2.35 8.98
CA ALA A 179 2.19 1.73 8.26
C ALA A 179 2.60 2.59 7.05
N MET A 180 3.89 2.58 6.72
CA MET A 180 4.44 3.26 5.56
C MET A 180 5.31 2.30 4.76
N VAL A 181 5.09 2.25 3.45
CA VAL A 181 5.93 1.50 2.52
C VAL A 181 6.34 2.41 1.38
N ARG A 182 7.65 2.66 1.30
CA ARG A 182 8.27 3.51 0.30
C ARG A 182 8.35 2.85 -1.07
N GLU A 183 8.89 3.58 -2.02
CA GLU A 183 8.92 3.18 -3.42
C GLU A 183 9.92 2.04 -3.70
N ARG A 184 9.75 1.35 -4.84
CA ARG A 184 10.66 0.31 -5.33
C ARG A 184 10.76 -0.90 -4.40
N CYS A 185 9.68 -1.20 -3.68
CA CYS A 185 9.61 -2.39 -2.85
C CYS A 185 8.86 -3.52 -3.57
N LYS A 186 9.10 -4.76 -3.13
CA LYS A 186 8.37 -5.96 -3.57
C LYS A 186 7.88 -6.74 -2.37
N ILE A 187 6.56 -6.79 -2.20
CA ILE A 187 5.90 -7.41 -1.05
C ILE A 187 5.19 -8.68 -1.51
N GLY A 188 5.55 -9.83 -0.94
CA GLY A 188 4.97 -11.13 -1.25
C GLY A 188 3.53 -11.29 -0.76
N LYS A 189 2.90 -12.39 -1.16
CA LYS A 189 1.54 -12.73 -0.72
C LYS A 189 1.46 -13.03 0.77
N ASN A 190 0.31 -12.75 1.40
CA ASN A 190 0.04 -12.99 2.82
C ASN A 190 1.09 -12.38 3.76
N VAL A 191 1.73 -11.28 3.34
CA VAL A 191 2.62 -10.52 4.22
C VAL A 191 1.78 -9.67 5.16
N VAL A 192 2.20 -9.62 6.42
CA VAL A 192 1.61 -8.74 7.44
C VAL A 192 2.63 -7.68 7.80
N ILE A 193 2.30 -6.42 7.57
CA ILE A 193 3.06 -5.24 8.00
C ILE A 193 2.21 -4.57 9.08
N GLY A 194 2.65 -4.67 10.33
CA GLY A 194 1.91 -4.18 11.51
C GLY A 194 1.83 -2.66 11.59
N SER A 195 1.07 -2.17 12.55
CA SER A 195 0.82 -0.74 12.73
C SER A 195 2.11 0.05 12.96
N GLY A 196 2.22 1.22 12.33
CA GLY A 196 3.38 2.11 12.46
C GLY A 196 4.70 1.52 11.96
N VAL A 197 4.70 0.38 11.26
CA VAL A 197 5.92 -0.14 10.62
C VAL A 197 6.30 0.75 9.45
N ALA A 198 7.57 1.11 9.38
CA ALA A 198 8.14 1.82 8.23
C ALA A 198 9.03 0.87 7.42
N VAL A 199 8.71 0.71 6.13
CA VAL A 199 9.52 -0.01 5.15
C VAL A 199 10.08 1.00 4.16
N GLU A 200 11.39 1.20 4.22
CA GLU A 200 12.13 2.08 3.33
C GLU A 200 12.35 1.45 1.94
N ASN A 201 12.76 2.28 0.99
CA ASN A 201 12.83 1.96 -0.43
C ASN A 201 13.78 0.82 -0.79
N ASP A 202 13.58 0.25 -1.98
CA ASP A 202 14.44 -0.81 -2.54
C ASP A 202 14.50 -2.08 -1.67
N THR A 203 13.39 -2.42 -1.01
CA THR A 203 13.29 -3.55 -0.08
C THR A 203 12.40 -4.67 -0.63
N THR A 204 12.82 -5.93 -0.46
CA THR A 204 12.01 -7.11 -0.80
C THR A 204 11.58 -7.85 0.47
N ILE A 205 10.31 -8.25 0.53
CA ILE A 205 9.70 -9.02 1.62
C ILE A 205 9.00 -10.25 1.03
N GLY A 206 9.46 -11.44 1.40
CA GLY A 206 8.94 -12.72 0.94
C GLY A 206 7.57 -13.06 1.50
N ALA A 207 6.90 -14.06 0.91
CA ALA A 207 5.53 -14.42 1.26
C ALA A 207 5.39 -14.91 2.72
N TYR A 208 4.21 -14.73 3.32
CA TYR A 208 3.89 -15.17 4.69
C TYR A 208 4.78 -14.58 5.79
N THR A 209 5.58 -13.56 5.48
CA THR A 209 6.40 -12.86 6.45
C THR A 209 5.55 -11.90 7.28
N LYS A 210 5.83 -11.83 8.58
CA LYS A 210 5.12 -10.97 9.52
C LYS A 210 6.09 -10.00 10.17
N ILE A 211 5.81 -8.71 10.05
CA ILE A 211 6.58 -7.62 10.67
C ILE A 211 5.64 -6.91 11.62
N GLN A 212 5.97 -6.96 12.91
CA GLN A 212 5.10 -6.47 13.96
C GLN A 212 5.34 -4.98 14.25
N THR A 213 4.37 -4.40 14.96
CA THR A 213 4.19 -2.98 15.26
C THR A 213 5.48 -2.21 15.54
N GLY A 214 5.60 -1.04 14.93
CA GLY A 214 6.65 -0.06 15.20
C GLY A 214 8.06 -0.46 14.75
N SER A 215 8.22 -1.59 14.04
CA SER A 215 9.52 -1.97 13.49
C SER A 215 9.96 -1.01 12.38
N TYR A 216 11.25 -0.67 12.35
CA TYR A 216 11.87 0.12 11.29
C TYR A 216 12.69 -0.78 10.38
N ILE A 217 12.25 -0.91 9.13
CA ILE A 217 12.89 -1.69 8.07
C ILE A 217 13.57 -0.71 7.11
N THR A 218 14.88 -0.56 7.29
CA THR A 218 15.73 0.33 6.48
C THR A 218 15.76 -0.06 4.99
N ALA A 219 16.27 0.84 4.14
CA ALA A 219 16.37 0.61 2.70
C ALA A 219 17.34 -0.54 2.37
N TYR A 220 17.12 -1.19 1.22
CA TYR A 220 17.97 -2.25 0.65
C TYR A 220 17.94 -3.58 1.43
N MET A 221 16.86 -3.84 2.16
CA MET A 221 16.68 -5.10 2.88
C MET A 221 16.25 -6.21 1.93
N ASN A 222 16.72 -7.43 2.19
CA ASN A 222 16.19 -8.65 1.57
C ASN A 222 15.66 -9.58 2.66
N ILE A 223 14.33 -9.63 2.80
CA ILE A 223 13.65 -10.46 3.79
C ILE A 223 12.97 -11.60 3.03
N GLU A 224 13.38 -12.83 3.28
CA GLU A 224 12.81 -14.02 2.62
C GLU A 224 11.43 -14.39 3.20
N GLU A 225 10.83 -15.47 2.69
CA GLU A 225 9.50 -15.92 3.14
C GLU A 225 9.50 -16.45 4.57
N ARG A 226 8.31 -16.39 5.20
CA ARG A 226 8.02 -16.93 6.54
C ARG A 226 8.97 -16.42 7.63
N VAL A 227 9.52 -15.22 7.45
CA VAL A 227 10.26 -14.51 8.49
C VAL A 227 9.28 -13.92 9.50
N PHE A 228 9.67 -13.90 10.77
CA PHE A 228 8.95 -13.17 11.81
C PHE A 228 9.85 -12.08 12.39
N ILE A 229 9.39 -10.83 12.35
CA ILE A 229 10.03 -9.68 12.99
C ILE A 229 9.08 -9.17 14.06
N ALA A 230 9.46 -9.33 15.32
CA ALA A 230 8.69 -8.91 16.49
C ALA A 230 8.65 -7.37 16.64
N PRO A 231 7.84 -6.81 17.56
CA PRO A 231 7.66 -5.36 17.65
C PRO A 231 8.95 -4.60 17.91
N MET A 232 9.00 -3.36 17.41
CA MET A 232 10.07 -2.39 17.67
C MET A 232 11.48 -2.85 17.27
N VAL A 233 11.59 -3.82 16.35
CA VAL A 233 12.90 -4.18 15.77
C VAL A 233 13.40 -3.03 14.90
N THR A 234 14.68 -2.70 15.04
CA THR A 234 15.34 -1.66 14.25
C THR A 234 16.41 -2.26 13.36
N THR A 235 16.31 -2.06 12.05
CA THR A 235 17.38 -2.40 11.11
C THR A 235 18.09 -1.14 10.65
N THR A 236 19.39 -1.26 10.34
CA THR A 236 20.23 -0.15 9.88
C THR A 236 20.97 -0.54 8.60
N ASN A 237 21.38 0.45 7.79
CA ASN A 237 22.04 0.19 6.50
C ASN A 237 23.34 0.95 6.27
N ASP A 238 23.84 1.71 7.25
CA ASP A 238 25.09 2.46 7.12
C ASP A 238 25.94 2.37 8.39
N ASN A 239 27.08 1.68 8.29
CA ASN A 239 28.01 1.50 9.41
C ASN A 239 28.92 2.72 9.62
N PHE A 240 29.11 3.54 8.59
CA PHE A 240 30.08 4.62 8.64
C PHE A 240 29.44 5.90 9.15
N MET A 241 28.18 6.15 8.76
CA MET A 241 27.44 7.38 9.05
C MET A 241 28.26 8.67 8.81
N GLY A 242 29.29 8.58 7.95
CA GLY A 242 30.29 9.61 7.75
C GLY A 242 29.75 10.77 6.93
N ARG A 243 30.51 11.87 6.86
CA ARG A 243 30.12 13.05 6.06
C ARG A 243 30.64 13.00 4.62
N THR A 244 31.27 11.90 4.19
CA THR A 244 31.89 11.77 2.86
C THR A 244 31.05 10.94 1.91
N GLU A 245 31.10 11.27 0.62
CA GLU A 245 30.32 10.54 -0.41
C GLU A 245 30.73 9.07 -0.56
N LYS A 246 31.96 8.71 -0.17
CA LYS A 246 32.45 7.32 -0.21
C LYS A 246 31.56 6.36 0.58
N ARG A 247 30.88 6.84 1.64
CA ARG A 247 29.98 6.02 2.48
C ARG A 247 28.84 5.39 1.67
N PHE A 248 28.34 6.10 0.65
CA PHE A 248 27.18 5.67 -0.13
C PHE A 248 27.43 4.34 -0.86
N LYS A 249 28.69 3.99 -1.12
CA LYS A 249 29.08 2.70 -1.73
C LYS A 249 28.91 1.51 -0.79
N TYR A 250 28.83 1.74 0.52
CA TYR A 250 28.76 0.71 1.54
C TYR A 250 27.39 0.58 2.18
N ILE A 251 26.41 1.39 1.74
CA ILE A 251 25.05 1.30 2.24
C ILE A 251 24.43 -0.01 1.79
N LYS A 252 24.02 -0.84 2.75
CA LYS A 252 23.46 -2.16 2.49
C LYS A 252 22.53 -2.58 3.62
N GLY A 253 21.31 -2.99 3.28
CA GLY A 253 20.40 -3.61 4.22
C GLY A 253 20.81 -5.04 4.56
N ALA A 254 20.32 -5.54 5.68
CA ALA A 254 20.52 -6.93 6.08
C ALA A 254 19.74 -7.89 5.17
N THR A 255 20.19 -9.14 5.12
CA THR A 255 19.45 -10.26 4.56
C THR A 255 18.91 -11.12 5.69
N ILE A 256 17.60 -11.30 5.78
CA ILE A 256 16.96 -12.18 6.76
C ILE A 256 16.41 -13.37 6.01
N ARG A 257 16.99 -14.54 6.27
CA ARG A 257 16.70 -15.77 5.53
C ARG A 257 15.45 -16.46 6.04
N LYS A 258 14.93 -17.37 5.21
CA LYS A 258 13.69 -18.11 5.43
C LYS A 258 13.56 -18.66 6.86
N GLY A 259 12.38 -18.46 7.46
CA GLY A 259 12.06 -18.98 8.79
C GLY A 259 12.77 -18.31 9.96
N ALA A 260 13.70 -17.39 9.72
CA ALA A 260 14.37 -16.67 10.79
C ALA A 260 13.38 -15.80 11.58
N ARG A 261 13.63 -15.70 12.89
CA ARG A 261 12.78 -15.00 13.86
C ARG A 261 13.60 -13.95 14.59
N ILE A 262 13.13 -12.71 14.59
CA ILE A 262 13.78 -11.58 15.25
C ILE A 262 12.93 -11.11 16.41
N GLY A 263 13.45 -11.23 17.63
CA GLY A 263 12.80 -10.87 18.87
C GLY A 263 12.64 -9.36 19.06
N GLY A 264 11.68 -8.96 19.90
CA GLY A 264 11.25 -7.56 20.00
C GLY A 264 12.39 -6.65 20.46
N GLY A 265 12.44 -5.43 19.89
CA GLY A 265 13.48 -4.45 20.24
C GLY A 265 14.91 -4.82 19.83
N ALA A 266 15.11 -5.89 19.05
CA ALA A 266 16.44 -6.23 18.54
C ALA A 266 16.93 -5.19 17.51
N ILE A 267 18.25 -5.04 17.43
CA ILE A 267 18.92 -4.13 16.50
C ILE A 267 19.80 -4.94 15.55
N LEU A 268 19.59 -4.76 14.25
CA LEU A 268 20.37 -5.42 13.20
C LEU A 268 21.29 -4.41 12.54
N LEU A 269 22.60 -4.69 12.59
CA LEU A 269 23.60 -3.87 11.91
C LEU A 269 23.57 -4.05 10.37
N PRO A 270 24.14 -3.09 9.63
CA PRO A 270 24.14 -3.07 8.17
C PRO A 270 24.77 -4.30 7.52
N GLY A 271 24.14 -4.78 6.44
CA GLY A 271 24.72 -5.76 5.53
C GLY A 271 24.86 -7.19 6.06
N ILE A 272 24.49 -7.45 7.32
CA ILE A 272 24.58 -8.78 7.94
C ILE A 272 23.55 -9.76 7.36
N LYS A 273 23.80 -11.05 7.57
CA LYS A 273 22.89 -12.14 7.22
C LYS A 273 22.39 -12.86 8.47
N ILE A 274 21.08 -12.90 8.64
CA ILE A 274 20.44 -13.81 9.59
C ILE A 274 20.11 -15.09 8.83
N ALA A 275 20.74 -16.19 9.22
CA ALA A 275 20.64 -17.49 8.56
C ALA A 275 19.26 -18.17 8.76
N PRO A 276 18.93 -19.19 7.94
CA PRO A 276 17.66 -19.91 8.06
C PRO A 276 17.36 -20.44 9.46
N GLU A 277 16.08 -20.36 9.85
CA GLU A 277 15.55 -20.87 11.13
C GLU A 277 16.21 -20.29 12.40
N THR A 278 17.14 -19.34 12.27
CA THR A 278 17.82 -18.70 13.38
C THR A 278 16.85 -17.83 14.19
N PHE A 279 16.92 -17.92 15.52
CA PHE A 279 16.18 -17.08 16.43
C PHE A 279 17.10 -16.04 17.10
N VAL A 280 16.82 -14.76 16.88
CA VAL A 280 17.46 -13.64 17.59
C VAL A 280 16.56 -13.25 18.75
N ALA A 281 17.07 -13.33 19.98
CA ALA A 281 16.32 -12.99 21.19
C ALA A 281 15.97 -11.50 21.25
N ALA A 282 14.95 -11.17 22.05
CA ALA A 282 14.54 -9.79 22.29
C ALA A 282 15.70 -8.93 22.82
N GLY A 283 15.76 -7.68 22.36
CA GLY A 283 16.78 -6.70 22.75
C GLY A 283 18.21 -7.00 22.28
N ALA A 284 18.43 -8.03 21.47
CA ALA A 284 19.77 -8.39 21.02
C ALA A 284 20.33 -7.40 19.98
N LEU A 285 21.65 -7.13 20.04
CA LEU A 285 22.36 -6.38 19.00
C LEU A 285 23.13 -7.33 18.09
N VAL A 286 22.63 -7.57 16.89
CA VAL A 286 23.29 -8.47 15.92
C VAL A 286 24.31 -7.69 15.11
N THR A 287 25.59 -8.02 15.31
CA THR A 287 26.72 -7.31 14.70
C THR A 287 27.44 -8.09 13.60
N LYS A 288 27.08 -9.36 13.40
CA LYS A 288 27.73 -10.28 12.47
C LYS A 288 26.71 -11.23 11.85
N ASP A 289 27.09 -11.86 10.74
CA ASP A 289 26.33 -12.97 10.16
C ASP A 289 26.12 -14.09 11.19
N THR A 290 24.99 -14.76 11.11
CA THR A 290 24.63 -15.85 12.03
C THR A 290 24.81 -17.22 11.36
N GLU A 291 24.85 -18.27 12.18
CA GLU A 291 24.71 -19.65 11.73
C GLU A 291 23.24 -20.09 11.76
N GLU A 292 22.89 -21.07 10.93
CA GLU A 292 21.55 -21.65 10.83
C GLU A 292 21.10 -22.26 12.16
N LYS A 293 19.79 -22.18 12.43
CA LYS A 293 19.13 -22.88 13.56
C LYS A 293 19.74 -22.55 14.93
N ARG A 294 20.37 -21.38 15.07
CA ARG A 294 20.95 -20.91 16.33
C ARG A 294 20.03 -19.96 17.07
N ILE A 295 20.17 -19.93 18.39
CA ILE A 295 19.62 -18.89 19.24
C ILE A 295 20.73 -17.86 19.52
N LEU A 296 20.50 -16.59 19.21
CA LEU A 296 21.41 -15.50 19.53
C LEU A 296 20.82 -14.58 20.59
N LYS A 297 21.60 -14.21 21.60
CA LYS A 297 21.16 -13.27 22.65
C LYS A 297 22.27 -12.32 23.10
N GLY A 298 21.87 -11.18 23.65
CA GLY A 298 22.77 -10.21 24.28
C GLY A 298 23.17 -9.02 23.40
N PHE A 299 24.00 -8.15 23.97
CA PHE A 299 24.46 -6.90 23.37
C PHE A 299 25.98 -6.78 23.56
N PRO A 300 26.82 -7.18 22.57
CA PRO A 300 26.46 -7.76 21.28
C PRO A 300 25.94 -9.20 21.40
N ALA A 301 25.15 -9.62 20.40
CA ALA A 301 24.52 -10.92 20.36
C ALA A 301 25.56 -12.04 20.18
N LYS A 302 25.42 -13.11 20.97
CA LYS A 302 26.25 -14.32 20.89
C LYS A 302 25.35 -15.55 20.81
N ASN A 303 25.89 -16.61 20.21
CA ASN A 303 25.24 -17.91 20.19
C ASN A 303 24.99 -18.40 21.64
N SER A 304 23.77 -18.86 21.90
CA SER A 304 23.31 -19.36 23.20
C SER A 304 22.80 -20.80 23.13
N GLY A 305 22.85 -21.45 21.97
CA GLY A 305 22.32 -22.79 21.77
C GLY A 305 21.64 -22.94 20.42
N GLU A 306 21.00 -24.09 20.25
CA GLU A 306 20.24 -24.45 19.05
C GLU A 306 18.76 -24.17 19.26
N VAL A 307 18.10 -23.83 18.16
CA VAL A 307 16.65 -23.79 18.08
C VAL A 307 16.14 -25.24 18.12
N PRO A 308 15.17 -25.56 18.99
CA PRO A 308 14.55 -26.89 19.02
C PRO A 308 13.96 -27.29 17.66
N GLU A 309 14.11 -28.56 17.26
CA GLU A 309 13.71 -29.01 15.92
C GLU A 309 12.21 -28.91 15.66
N ASP A 310 11.39 -29.03 16.71
CA ASP A 310 9.94 -28.90 16.68
C ASP A 310 9.46 -27.45 16.44
N GLU A 311 10.37 -26.47 16.50
CA GLU A 311 10.09 -25.08 16.17
C GLU A 311 10.41 -24.70 14.71
N PHE A 312 10.99 -25.61 13.91
CA PHE A 312 11.27 -25.34 12.50
C PHE A 312 9.99 -25.23 11.68
N LEU A 313 10.07 -24.52 10.56
CA LEU A 313 9.01 -24.57 9.58
C LEU A 313 8.80 -26.02 9.07
N PRO A 314 7.53 -26.45 8.92
CA PRO A 314 7.21 -27.77 8.36
C PRO A 314 7.51 -27.87 6.87
#